data_AF-A0ABD1CA53-F1
#
_entry.id   AF-A0ABD1CA53-F1
#
_cell.length_a   1.000
_cell.length_b   1.000
_cell.length_c   1.000
_cell.angle_alpha   90.00
_cell.angle_beta   90.00
_cell.angle_gamma   90.00
#
_symmetry.space_group_name_H-M   'P 1'
#
loop_
_entity.id
_entity.type
_entity.pdbx_description
1 polymer ?
#
loop_
_entity_poly.entity_id
_entity_poly.type
_entity_poly.pdbx_seq_one_letter_code
_entity_poly.pdbx_strand_id
1 'polypeptide(L)'
;MLKRALDECKLRYETIVNVDVHTAIIAIKGNPKFGEDAIVDVGVEASICQGGFPKGQSLLTGLTQRMDKTCDVTRAIIRMLL
;
A
#
# COMPACT_ATOMS: atom_id res chain seq x y z
N MET A 1 15.43 13.79 -11.31
CA MET A 1 14.36 13.81 -10.29
C MET A 1 13.37 12.67 -10.48
N LEU A 2 12.77 12.53 -11.67
CA LEU A 2 11.79 11.47 -11.94
C LEU A 2 12.33 10.05 -11.73
N LYS A 3 13.56 9.75 -12.19
CA LYS A 3 14.20 8.44 -11.97
C LYS A 3 14.24 8.04 -10.50
N ARG A 4 14.71 8.93 -9.62
CA ARG A 4 14.76 8.67 -8.17
C ARG A 4 13.37 8.40 -7.58
N ALA A 5 12.36 9.15 -7.99
CA ALA A 5 10.97 8.92 -7.54
C ALA A 5 10.44 7.56 -8.02
N LEU A 6 10.77 7.16 -9.26
CA LEU A 6 10.40 5.85 -9.80
C LEU A 6 11.16 4.71 -9.09
N ASP A 7 12.44 4.89 -8.79
CA ASP A 7 13.24 3.91 -8.03
C ASP A 7 12.68 3.73 -6.61
N GLU A 8 12.28 4.82 -5.95
CA GLU A 8 11.58 4.77 -4.66
C GLU A 8 10.26 4.02 -4.79
N CYS A 9 9.42 4.37 -5.77
CA CYS A 9 8.17 3.65 -6.02
C CYS A 9 8.38 2.16 -6.25
N LYS A 10 9.40 1.78 -7.01
CA LYS A 10 9.73 0.37 -7.23
C LYS A 10 9.97 -0.33 -5.89
N LEU A 11 10.81 0.22 -5.03
CA LEU A 11 11.08 -0.33 -3.70
C LEU A 11 9.79 -0.44 -2.88
N ARG A 12 8.98 0.62 -2.83
CA ARG A 12 7.71 0.65 -2.08
C ARG A 12 6.74 -0.43 -2.56
N TYR A 13 6.58 -0.60 -3.88
CA TYR A 13 5.69 -1.62 -4.42
C TYR A 13 6.25 -3.05 -4.28
N GLU A 14 7.57 -3.22 -4.27
CA GLU A 14 8.20 -4.51 -3.89
C GLU A 14 7.89 -4.86 -2.43
N THR A 15 7.95 -3.89 -1.51
CA THR A 15 7.53 -4.08 -0.10
C THR A 15 6.04 -4.43 -0.01
N ILE A 16 5.17 -3.67 -0.67
CA ILE A 16 3.72 -3.92 -0.69
C ILE A 16 3.42 -5.38 -1.07
N VAL A 17 4.01 -5.88 -2.16
CA VAL A 17 3.70 -7.21 -2.67
C VAL A 17 4.33 -8.31 -1.83
N ASN A 18 5.62 -8.17 -1.51
CA ASN A 18 6.39 -9.27 -0.89
C ASN A 18 6.23 -9.32 0.63
N VAL A 19 5.86 -8.22 1.27
CA VAL A 19 5.76 -8.10 2.73
C VAL A 19 4.31 -7.86 3.14
N ASP A 20 3.71 -6.74 2.75
CA ASP A 20 2.45 -6.29 3.37
C ASP A 20 1.26 -7.16 2.94
N VAL A 21 1.07 -7.34 1.64
CA VAL A 21 0.01 -8.20 1.09
C VAL A 21 0.21 -9.65 1.53
N HIS A 22 1.45 -10.13 1.53
CA HIS A 22 1.78 -11.48 1.99
C HIS A 22 1.41 -11.68 3.48
N THR A 23 1.76 -10.71 4.32
CA THR A 23 1.42 -10.68 5.75
C THR A 23 -0.08 -10.66 5.96
N ALA A 24 -0.81 -9.82 5.22
CA ALA A 24 -2.26 -9.76 5.30
C ALA A 24 -2.92 -11.11 4.98
N ILE A 25 -2.50 -11.79 3.91
CA ILE A 25 -3.03 -13.11 3.50
C ILE A 25 -2.82 -14.19 4.56
N ILE A 26 -1.69 -14.16 5.26
CA ILE A 26 -1.42 -15.11 6.36
C ILE A 26 -2.23 -14.72 7.59
N ALA A 27 -2.21 -13.44 7.97
CA ALA A 27 -2.81 -12.94 9.19
C ALA A 27 -4.34 -13.10 9.24
N ILE A 28 -5.05 -12.98 8.11
CA ILE A 28 -6.50 -13.20 8.06
C ILE A 28 -6.91 -14.62 8.48
N LYS A 29 -6.01 -15.61 8.39
CA LYS A 29 -6.24 -16.99 8.86
C LYS A 29 -5.85 -17.19 10.33
N GLY A 30 -5.14 -16.22 10.91
CA GLY A 30 -4.63 -16.24 12.28
C GLY A 30 -5.26 -15.12 13.10
N ASN A 31 -4.46 -14.09 13.41
CA ASN A 31 -4.95 -12.87 14.05
C ASN A 31 -5.20 -11.79 12.98
N PRO A 32 -6.47 -11.48 12.64
CA PRO A 32 -6.80 -10.54 11.58
C PRO A 32 -6.37 -9.10 11.89
N LYS A 33 -6.03 -8.77 13.15
CA LYS A 33 -5.52 -7.44 13.49
C LYS A 33 -4.20 -7.13 12.77
N PHE A 34 -3.31 -8.12 12.67
CA PHE A 34 -2.08 -7.98 11.87
C PHE A 34 -2.37 -7.82 10.38
N GLY A 35 -3.48 -8.40 9.89
CA GLY A 35 -3.91 -8.21 8.52
C GLY A 35 -4.42 -6.80 8.27
N GLU A 36 -5.16 -6.22 9.21
CA GLU A 36 -5.60 -4.83 9.12
C GLU A 36 -4.39 -3.88 9.10
N ASP A 37 -3.44 -4.09 10.01
CA ASP A 37 -2.25 -3.25 10.15
C ASP A 37 -1.35 -3.35 8.90
N ALA A 38 -1.17 -4.56 8.34
CA ALA A 38 -0.42 -4.74 7.09
C ALA A 38 -1.06 -3.99 5.91
N ILE A 39 -2.41 -3.91 5.82
CA ILE A 39 -3.07 -3.14 4.77
C ILE A 39 -2.99 -1.62 5.02
N VAL A 40 -2.87 -1.17 6.28
CA VAL A 40 -2.51 0.22 6.56
C VAL A 40 -1.16 0.55 5.96
N ASP A 41 -0.18 -0.34 6.14
CA ASP A 41 1.18 -0.14 5.62
C ASP A 41 1.18 -0.08 4.07
N VAL A 42 0.37 -0.89 3.38
CA VAL A 42 0.22 -0.77 1.90
C VAL A 42 -0.16 0.66 1.48
N GLY A 43 -1.09 1.29 2.20
CA GLY A 43 -1.49 2.67 1.94
C GLY A 43 -0.36 3.67 2.20
N VAL A 44 0.41 3.47 3.26
CA VAL A 44 1.58 4.30 3.61
C VAL A 44 2.65 4.18 2.52
N GLU A 45 3.02 2.98 2.11
CA GLU A 45 4.04 2.73 1.09
C GLU A 45 3.64 3.35 -0.27
N ALA A 46 2.36 3.23 -0.65
CA ALA A 46 1.82 3.86 -1.86
C ALA A 46 1.84 5.40 -1.78
N SER A 47 1.55 5.95 -0.60
CA SER A 47 1.61 7.39 -0.33
C SER A 47 3.04 7.93 -0.40
N ILE A 48 4.02 7.19 0.14
CA ILE A 48 5.45 7.55 0.05
C ILE A 48 5.90 7.57 -1.41
N CYS A 49 5.53 6.56 -2.21
CA CYS A 49 5.79 6.55 -3.65
C CYS A 49 5.24 7.82 -4.32
N GLN A 50 3.97 8.16 -4.07
CA GLN A 50 3.35 9.34 -4.64
C GLN A 50 4.02 10.65 -4.19
N GLY A 51 4.37 10.75 -2.91
CA GLY A 51 5.01 11.92 -2.31
C GLY A 51 6.43 12.19 -2.81
N GLY A 52 7.09 11.18 -3.39
CA GLY A 52 8.41 11.32 -4.00
C GLY A 52 8.43 12.13 -5.31
N PHE A 53 7.28 12.35 -5.95
CA PHE A 53 7.19 13.13 -7.19
C PHE A 53 7.01 14.63 -6.91
N PRO A 54 7.62 15.50 -7.74
CA PRO A 54 7.27 16.91 -7.73
C PRO A 54 5.77 17.11 -8.00
N LYS A 55 5.19 18.17 -7.40
CA LYS A 55 3.76 18.47 -7.51
C LYS A 55 3.29 18.46 -8.97
N GLY A 56 2.29 17.63 -9.27
CA GLY A 56 1.69 17.51 -10.61
C GLY A 56 2.51 16.70 -11.62
N GLN A 57 3.64 16.09 -11.23
CA GLN A 57 4.50 15.33 -12.15
C GLN A 57 4.40 13.81 -12.00
N SER A 58 3.63 13.30 -11.03
CA SER A 58 3.43 11.86 -10.89
C SER A 58 2.52 11.31 -11.99
N LEU A 59 3.10 10.47 -12.86
CA LEU A 59 2.38 9.65 -13.83
C LEU A 59 1.59 8.50 -13.15
N LEU A 60 1.80 8.29 -11.85
CA LEU A 60 1.21 7.20 -11.07
C LEU A 60 0.04 7.64 -10.19
N THR A 61 -0.31 8.94 -10.18
CA THR A 61 -1.35 9.51 -9.31
C THR A 61 -2.67 8.74 -9.36
N GLY A 62 -3.13 8.36 -10.54
CA GLY A 62 -4.37 7.59 -10.69
C GLY A 62 -4.27 6.17 -10.13
N LEU A 63 -3.08 5.57 -10.12
CA LEU A 63 -2.85 4.23 -9.56
C LEU A 63 -2.74 4.28 -8.03
N THR A 64 -2.00 5.25 -7.49
CA THR A 64 -1.86 5.41 -6.04
C THR A 64 -3.19 5.76 -5.36
N GLN A 65 -4.04 6.56 -5.99
CA GLN A 65 -5.41 6.81 -5.52
C GLN A 65 -6.30 5.57 -5.55
N ARG A 66 -6.12 4.66 -6.50
CA ARG A 66 -6.86 3.39 -6.52
C ARG A 66 -6.37 2.46 -5.43
N MET A 67 -5.07 2.44 -5.16
CA MET A 67 -4.50 1.67 -4.07
C MET A 67 -5.09 2.11 -2.73
N ASP A 68 -5.12 3.41 -2.46
CA ASP A 68 -5.70 3.99 -1.24
C ASP A 68 -7.15 3.50 -1.01
N LYS A 69 -8.02 3.63 -2.02
CA LYS A 69 -9.40 3.12 -1.96
C LYS A 69 -9.47 1.60 -1.77
N THR A 70 -8.55 0.86 -2.38
CA THR A 70 -8.48 -0.61 -2.23
C THR A 70 -8.09 -0.98 -0.80
N CYS A 71 -7.15 -0.25 -0.19
CA CYS A 71 -6.77 -0.42 1.20
C CYS A 71 -7.95 -0.13 2.14
N ASP A 72 -8.70 0.94 1.91
CA ASP A 72 -9.88 1.27 2.71
C ASP A 72 -10.93 0.15 2.70
N VAL A 73 -11.29 -0.35 1.52
CA VAL A 73 -12.25 -1.45 1.38
C VAL A 73 -11.70 -2.73 2.03
N THR A 74 -10.43 -3.05 1.79
CA THR A 74 -9.81 -4.27 2.33
C THR A 74 -9.74 -4.21 3.86
N ARG A 75 -9.38 -3.07 4.45
CA ARG A 75 -9.41 -2.86 5.91
C ARG A 75 -10.82 -3.01 6.46
N ALA A 76 -11.82 -2.44 5.80
CA ALA A 76 -13.21 -2.58 6.22
C ALA A 76 -13.65 -4.06 6.24
N ILE A 77 -13.24 -4.86 5.25
CA ILE A 77 -13.50 -6.30 5.21
C ILE A 77 -12.77 -7.03 6.34
N ILE A 78 -11.47 -6.76 6.54
CA ILE A 78 -10.69 -7.41 7.61
C ILE A 78 -11.25 -7.08 8.99
N ARG A 79 -11.75 -5.85 9.20
CA ARG A 79 -12.40 -5.45 10.46
C ARG A 79 -13.63 -6.27 10.81
N MET A 80 -14.30 -6.90 9.85
CA MET A 80 -15.42 -7.81 10.11
C MET A 80 -14.96 -9.13 10.77
N LEU A 81 -13.66 -9.38 10.82
CA LEU A 81 -13.05 -10.58 11.39
C LEU A 81 -12.41 -10.34 12.78
N LEU A 82 -12.46 -9.10 13.30
CA LEU A 82 -11.86 -8.71 14.59
C LEU A 82 -12.78 -8.99 15.78
#